data_AF-A0A7Y5IZ23-F1
#
_entry.id   AF-A0A7Y5IZ23-F1
#
_cell.length_a   1.000
_cell.length_b   1.000
_cell.length_c   1.000
_cell.angle_alpha   90.00
_cell.angle_beta   90.00
_cell.angle_gamma   90.00
#
_symmetry.space_group_name_H-M   'P 1'
#
loop_
_entity.id
_entity.type
_entity.pdbx_description
1 polymer ?
#
loop_
_entity_poly.entity_id
_entity_poly.type
_entity_poly.pdbx_seq_one_letter_code
_entity_poly.pdbx_strand_id
1 'polypeptide(L)'
;MRVLILTPISVEHKAILANLTSPVDKIVEGSRYVSGDFLGKHGKVEVFTQQTGSGNSTIALATEKAIRNIQPMVIILAGIAGGVKDVAIGDVVVGTKFYGYESGKETETGFVVRPEAGSYSKDLLAIAQSVAGNDRWKNRVPAGAAAAAKVIFGPIASGDKVVAANDGTIARLLKQSFNDTTALEMESNGFGQAMQYHPGIRFINIRGVSDLLGGKSKSDAEGSQERASANMAAFIFELLDQIDDTQFKFLGMELKELTKQLVETTLPIIQMEASGQDYKSSAGEPLVVLWQKVKELLASEYEALKNAPDDADTKAEARLALKLALEGKSTLQAGLEALLHEAKKSGDSGVSISNSKNVIQGSNITVGGDLRIGDDNTRQDHKSTDAVGGDKYVQSADHIQINHYYGKDATPAPGMGIPAKQTVASDYIQSLQHMIASGRAEAAIQSVIDYTASRDEEAHLEVLQISSRWKDMSRKVRLGTIRNDEANVERSQIVAGLLELVGRL
;
A
#
# COMPACT_ATOMS: atom_id res chain seq x y z
N MET A 1 4.98 -7.59 -22.57
CA MET A 1 4.45 -6.84 -21.40
C MET A 1 3.30 -7.58 -20.71
N ARG A 2 3.19 -7.50 -19.38
CA ARG A 2 1.99 -7.90 -18.61
C ARG A 2 1.18 -6.67 -18.19
N VAL A 3 -0.13 -6.73 -18.41
CA VAL A 3 -1.09 -5.68 -18.05
C VAL A 3 -2.15 -6.27 -17.15
N LEU A 4 -2.54 -5.55 -16.11
CA LEU A 4 -3.68 -5.87 -15.27
C LEU A 4 -4.80 -4.87 -15.52
N ILE A 5 -6.02 -5.35 -15.77
CA ILE A 5 -7.22 -4.54 -15.91
C ILE A 5 -8.22 -4.93 -14.82
N LEU A 6 -8.45 -4.03 -13.87
CA LEU A 6 -9.40 -4.26 -12.78
C LEU A 6 -10.74 -3.63 -13.13
N THR A 7 -11.82 -4.42 -13.02
CA THR A 7 -13.19 -3.98 -13.31
C THR A 7 -14.08 -4.25 -12.10
N PRO A 8 -14.74 -3.24 -11.52
CA PRO A 8 -15.63 -3.45 -10.37
C PRO A 8 -16.84 -4.38 -10.63
N ILE A 9 -17.52 -4.25 -11.77
CA ILE A 9 -18.79 -4.94 -12.05
C ILE A 9 -18.78 -5.77 -13.35
N SER A 10 -19.79 -6.63 -13.51
CA SER A 10 -19.82 -7.66 -14.56
C SER A 10 -19.90 -7.11 -15.99
N VAL A 11 -20.66 -6.03 -16.23
CA VAL A 11 -20.81 -5.45 -17.58
C VAL A 11 -19.49 -4.89 -18.11
N GLU A 12 -18.71 -4.27 -17.22
CA GLU A 12 -17.36 -3.76 -17.52
C GLU A 12 -16.40 -4.91 -17.83
N HIS A 13 -16.41 -5.95 -16.97
CA HIS A 13 -15.56 -7.11 -17.15
C HIS A 13 -15.84 -7.81 -18.48
N LYS A 14 -17.12 -8.00 -18.83
CA LYS A 14 -17.54 -8.56 -20.13
C LYS A 14 -17.01 -7.76 -21.31
N ALA A 15 -17.00 -6.42 -21.22
CA ALA A 15 -16.46 -5.56 -22.29
C ALA A 15 -14.93 -5.74 -22.47
N ILE A 16 -14.19 -5.93 -21.36
CA ILE A 16 -12.75 -6.25 -21.43
C ILE A 16 -12.54 -7.63 -22.07
N LEU A 17 -13.27 -8.65 -21.61
CA LEU A 17 -13.14 -10.02 -22.12
C LEU A 17 -13.42 -10.14 -23.62
N ALA A 18 -14.34 -9.34 -24.16
CA ALA A 18 -14.69 -9.35 -25.58
C ALA A 18 -13.53 -8.94 -26.51
N ASN A 19 -12.48 -8.32 -25.97
CA ASN A 19 -11.30 -7.87 -26.72
C ASN A 19 -10.07 -8.79 -26.54
N LEU A 20 -10.18 -9.83 -25.71
CA LEU A 20 -9.10 -10.77 -25.46
C LEU A 20 -9.17 -11.96 -26.41
N THR A 21 -7.99 -12.42 -26.84
CA THR A 21 -7.85 -13.71 -27.54
C THR A 21 -7.47 -14.80 -26.55
N SER A 22 -8.06 -15.99 -26.72
CA SER A 22 -7.79 -17.18 -25.88
C SER A 22 -7.92 -16.93 -24.37
N PRO A 23 -9.06 -16.42 -23.86
CA PRO A 23 -9.24 -16.19 -22.43
C PRO A 23 -9.21 -17.52 -21.66
N VAL A 24 -8.45 -17.54 -20.56
CA VAL A 24 -8.29 -18.70 -19.66
C VAL A 24 -8.45 -18.24 -18.22
N ASP A 25 -9.28 -18.95 -17.46
CA ASP A 25 -9.41 -18.74 -16.03
C ASP A 25 -8.11 -19.14 -15.31
N LYS A 26 -7.60 -18.26 -14.47
CA LYS A 26 -6.45 -18.48 -13.58
C LYS A 26 -6.87 -18.28 -12.14
N ILE A 27 -6.55 -19.25 -11.30
CA ILE A 27 -6.72 -19.15 -9.84
C ILE A 27 -5.34 -19.02 -9.22
N VAL A 28 -5.08 -17.90 -8.55
CA VAL A 28 -3.79 -17.63 -7.88
C VAL A 28 -4.09 -17.19 -6.46
N GLU A 29 -3.63 -17.98 -5.49
CA GLU A 29 -3.88 -17.76 -4.05
C GLU A 29 -5.36 -17.53 -3.70
N GLY A 30 -6.26 -18.30 -4.34
CA GLY A 30 -7.70 -18.18 -4.14
C GLY A 30 -8.37 -16.97 -4.81
N SER A 31 -7.61 -16.09 -5.49
CA SER A 31 -8.18 -15.07 -6.37
C SER A 31 -8.38 -15.62 -7.78
N ARG A 32 -9.53 -15.31 -8.39
CA ARG A 32 -9.83 -15.66 -9.78
C ARG A 32 -9.51 -14.49 -10.70
N TYR A 33 -8.72 -14.76 -11.72
CA TYR A 33 -8.39 -13.86 -12.82
C TYR A 33 -8.79 -14.53 -14.12
N VAL A 34 -9.02 -13.74 -15.15
CA VAL A 34 -8.99 -14.23 -16.54
C VAL A 34 -7.73 -13.67 -17.18
N SER A 35 -6.91 -14.53 -17.76
CA SER A 35 -5.81 -14.09 -18.61
C SER A 35 -6.16 -14.31 -20.07
N GLY A 36 -5.79 -13.38 -20.93
CA GLY A 36 -5.87 -13.53 -22.37
C GLY A 36 -4.80 -12.72 -23.07
N ASP A 37 -4.66 -12.95 -24.36
CA ASP A 37 -3.66 -12.28 -25.16
C ASP A 37 -4.29 -11.14 -25.95
N PHE A 38 -3.54 -10.05 -26.08
CA PHE A 38 -3.82 -8.97 -27.01
C PHE A 38 -2.57 -8.70 -27.86
N LEU A 39 -2.73 -8.69 -29.19
CA LEU A 39 -1.63 -8.38 -30.10
C LEU A 39 -1.69 -6.90 -30.48
N GLY A 40 -0.86 -6.09 -29.83
CA GLY A 40 -0.66 -4.69 -30.19
C GLY A 40 0.43 -4.54 -31.25
N LYS A 41 0.56 -3.36 -31.86
CA LYS A 41 1.58 -3.08 -32.89
C LYS A 41 3.04 -3.22 -32.39
N HIS A 42 3.28 -3.12 -31.08
CA HIS A 42 4.59 -3.26 -30.45
C HIS A 42 4.87 -4.69 -29.93
N GLY A 43 3.92 -5.60 -30.08
CA GLY A 43 4.07 -7.00 -29.70
C GLY A 43 2.92 -7.53 -28.86
N LYS A 44 3.15 -8.73 -28.31
CA LYS A 44 2.15 -9.44 -27.52
C LYS A 44 2.03 -8.86 -26.11
N VAL A 45 0.81 -8.54 -25.71
CA VAL A 45 0.43 -8.10 -24.37
C VAL A 45 -0.33 -9.24 -23.69
N GLU A 46 0.20 -9.75 -22.58
CA GLU A 46 -0.53 -10.67 -21.71
C GLU A 46 -1.40 -9.84 -20.77
N VAL A 47 -2.72 -9.90 -20.96
CA VAL A 47 -3.69 -9.14 -20.17
C VAL A 47 -4.29 -10.07 -19.12
N PHE A 48 -4.20 -9.65 -17.86
CA PHE A 48 -4.94 -10.22 -16.75
C PHE A 48 -6.08 -9.28 -16.42
N THR A 49 -7.26 -9.84 -16.15
CA THR A 49 -8.39 -9.05 -15.68
C THR A 49 -9.12 -9.75 -14.54
N GLN A 50 -9.71 -8.95 -13.66
CA GLN A 50 -10.45 -9.43 -12.51
C GLN A 50 -11.70 -8.57 -12.32
N GLN A 51 -12.83 -9.24 -12.10
CA GLN A 51 -14.00 -8.61 -11.52
C GLN A 51 -13.81 -8.49 -9.99
N THR A 52 -13.57 -7.28 -9.47
CA THR A 52 -13.16 -7.07 -8.07
C THR A 52 -14.32 -6.87 -7.10
N GLY A 53 -15.43 -6.30 -7.57
CA GLY A 53 -16.44 -5.66 -6.72
C GLY A 53 -16.14 -4.18 -6.51
N SER A 54 -17.15 -3.43 -6.07
CA SER A 54 -17.10 -1.99 -5.85
C SER A 54 -16.58 -1.60 -4.46
N GLY A 55 -16.16 -0.34 -4.34
CA GLY A 55 -15.71 0.26 -3.08
C GLY A 55 -14.19 0.36 -2.96
N ASN A 56 -13.72 1.42 -2.28
CA ASN A 56 -12.31 1.79 -2.20
C ASN A 56 -11.46 0.74 -1.49
N SER A 57 -11.95 0.17 -0.39
CA SER A 57 -11.23 -0.89 0.34
C SER A 57 -11.10 -2.17 -0.49
N THR A 58 -12.16 -2.57 -1.18
CA THR A 58 -12.22 -3.77 -2.01
C THR A 58 -11.19 -3.70 -3.14
N ILE A 59 -11.17 -2.58 -3.88
CA ILE A 59 -10.26 -2.42 -5.01
C ILE A 59 -8.81 -2.28 -4.57
N ALA A 60 -8.54 -1.62 -3.44
CA ALA A 60 -7.18 -1.47 -2.91
C ALA A 60 -6.56 -2.85 -2.57
N LEU A 61 -7.32 -3.69 -1.85
CA LEU A 61 -6.89 -5.05 -1.49
C LEU A 61 -6.71 -5.94 -2.73
N ALA A 62 -7.63 -5.85 -3.70
CA ALA A 62 -7.52 -6.58 -4.96
C ALA A 62 -6.28 -6.15 -5.75
N THR A 63 -6.00 -4.84 -5.79
CA THR A 63 -4.82 -4.27 -6.47
C THR A 63 -3.53 -4.79 -5.85
N GLU A 64 -3.37 -4.68 -4.52
CA GLU A 64 -2.19 -5.17 -3.81
C GLU A 64 -1.95 -6.67 -4.02
N LYS A 65 -3.01 -7.47 -3.95
CA LYS A 65 -2.91 -8.91 -4.17
C LYS A 65 -2.54 -9.24 -5.62
N ALA A 66 -3.11 -8.53 -6.58
CA ALA A 66 -2.80 -8.72 -7.99
C ALA A 66 -1.37 -8.29 -8.33
N ILE A 67 -0.85 -7.22 -7.72
CA ILE A 67 0.55 -6.80 -7.87
C ILE A 67 1.50 -7.93 -7.46
N ARG A 68 1.30 -8.49 -6.27
CA ARG A 68 2.14 -9.60 -5.77
C ARG A 68 2.09 -10.82 -6.69
N ASN A 69 0.89 -11.16 -7.18
CA ASN A 69 0.66 -12.44 -7.84
C ASN A 69 0.93 -12.42 -9.35
N ILE A 70 0.79 -11.25 -9.99
CA ILE A 70 0.87 -11.10 -11.45
C ILE A 70 2.14 -10.36 -11.87
N GLN A 71 2.62 -9.46 -10.99
CA GLN A 71 3.73 -8.53 -11.27
C GLN A 71 3.50 -7.75 -12.58
N PRO A 72 2.38 -7.00 -12.69
CA PRO A 72 2.06 -6.25 -13.90
C PRO A 72 2.97 -5.03 -14.07
N MET A 73 3.23 -4.66 -15.32
CA MET A 73 3.94 -3.41 -15.65
C MET A 73 2.99 -2.21 -15.70
N VAL A 74 1.74 -2.46 -16.11
CA VAL A 74 0.69 -1.48 -16.23
C VAL A 74 -0.56 -2.01 -15.53
N ILE A 75 -1.21 -1.17 -14.73
CA ILE A 75 -2.51 -1.45 -14.12
C ILE A 75 -3.53 -0.40 -14.55
N ILE A 76 -4.64 -0.86 -15.11
CA ILE A 76 -5.74 0.00 -15.54
C ILE A 76 -6.93 -0.29 -14.65
N LEU A 77 -7.39 0.72 -13.91
CA LEU A 77 -8.73 0.69 -13.32
C LEU A 77 -9.71 1.05 -14.42
N ALA A 78 -10.58 0.12 -14.77
CA ALA A 78 -11.51 0.21 -15.87
C ALA A 78 -12.93 0.08 -15.35
N GLY A 79 -13.84 0.93 -15.82
CA GLY A 79 -15.23 0.79 -15.42
C GLY A 79 -16.17 1.82 -16.03
N ILE A 80 -17.35 1.95 -15.46
CA ILE A 80 -18.30 3.03 -15.74
C ILE A 80 -18.30 4.05 -14.60
N ALA A 81 -18.83 5.23 -14.87
CA ALA A 81 -18.95 6.31 -13.89
C ALA A 81 -20.14 7.23 -14.21
N GLY A 82 -20.62 7.92 -13.18
CA GLY A 82 -21.58 9.01 -13.33
C GLY A 82 -20.87 10.28 -13.79
N GLY A 83 -21.34 10.87 -14.89
CA GLY A 83 -20.81 12.12 -15.43
C GLY A 83 -21.24 13.32 -14.58
N VAL A 84 -20.29 14.18 -14.23
CA VAL A 84 -20.52 15.34 -13.35
C VAL A 84 -20.52 16.65 -14.14
N LYS A 85 -19.51 16.85 -14.99
CA LYS A 85 -19.27 18.12 -15.67
C LYS A 85 -18.71 17.90 -17.07
N ASP A 86 -19.26 18.64 -18.04
CA ASP A 86 -18.79 18.71 -19.43
C ASP A 86 -18.67 17.35 -20.16
N VAL A 87 -19.54 16.40 -19.80
CA VAL A 87 -19.58 15.04 -20.37
C VAL A 87 -21.00 14.60 -20.70
N ALA A 88 -21.13 13.69 -21.66
CA ALA A 88 -22.38 13.04 -22.07
C ALA A 88 -22.30 11.51 -21.89
N ILE A 89 -23.46 10.85 -21.82
CA ILE A 89 -23.53 9.39 -21.75
C ILE A 89 -22.84 8.78 -22.98
N GLY A 90 -21.96 7.81 -22.73
CA GLY A 90 -21.14 7.14 -23.74
C GLY A 90 -19.78 7.78 -23.97
N ASP A 91 -19.51 8.97 -23.43
CA ASP A 91 -18.15 9.53 -23.43
C ASP A 91 -17.21 8.68 -22.57
N VAL A 92 -15.91 8.77 -22.86
CA VAL A 92 -14.84 8.14 -22.08
C VAL A 92 -14.13 9.22 -21.28
N VAL A 93 -14.03 9.03 -19.97
CA VAL A 93 -13.26 9.89 -19.06
C VAL A 93 -11.95 9.20 -18.71
N VAL A 94 -10.85 9.84 -19.04
CA VAL A 94 -9.51 9.45 -18.61
C VAL A 94 -9.15 10.26 -17.37
N GLY A 95 -8.97 9.59 -16.24
CA GLY A 95 -8.66 10.21 -14.97
C GLY A 95 -7.31 10.92 -15.01
N THR A 96 -7.28 12.23 -14.77
CA THR A 96 -6.02 12.99 -14.59
C THR A 96 -5.58 13.02 -13.13
N LYS A 97 -6.54 12.95 -12.22
CA LYS A 97 -6.38 12.88 -10.76
C LYS A 97 -7.44 11.96 -10.16
N PHE A 98 -7.16 11.39 -9.00
CA PHE A 98 -8.18 10.79 -8.14
C PHE A 98 -8.44 11.71 -6.94
N TYR A 99 -9.69 11.78 -6.51
CA TYR A 99 -10.10 12.48 -5.29
C TYR A 99 -10.89 11.53 -4.38
N GLY A 100 -10.48 11.38 -3.13
CA GLY A 100 -11.29 10.81 -2.06
C GLY A 100 -12.14 11.91 -1.41
N TYR A 101 -13.38 12.09 -1.85
CA TYR A 101 -14.20 13.22 -1.41
C TYR A 101 -14.77 13.05 0.01
N GLU A 102 -14.72 11.84 0.55
CA GLU A 102 -15.29 11.50 1.87
C GLU A 102 -14.32 11.71 3.04
N SER A 103 -13.06 12.05 2.75
CA SER A 103 -12.09 12.40 3.80
C SER A 103 -12.32 13.82 4.31
N GLY A 104 -12.44 13.95 5.63
CA GLY A 104 -12.73 15.23 6.27
C GLY A 104 -12.96 15.10 7.77
N LYS A 105 -13.33 16.22 8.38
CA LYS A 105 -13.68 16.31 9.79
C LYS A 105 -15.15 16.71 9.89
N GLU A 106 -15.94 15.94 10.63
CA GLU A 106 -17.29 16.37 11.03
C GLU A 106 -17.18 17.43 12.13
N THR A 107 -17.92 18.52 12.01
CA THR A 107 -17.94 19.62 12.99
C THR A 107 -19.38 20.01 13.29
N GLU A 108 -19.60 20.79 14.35
CA GLU A 108 -20.95 21.29 14.70
C GLU A 108 -21.61 22.11 13.57
N THR A 109 -20.80 22.72 12.70
CA THR A 109 -21.26 23.50 11.54
C THR A 109 -21.26 22.70 10.24
N GLY A 110 -20.93 21.40 10.29
CA GLY A 110 -20.98 20.45 9.19
C GLY A 110 -19.62 19.87 8.80
N PHE A 111 -19.61 19.10 7.72
CA PHE A 111 -18.44 18.40 7.22
C PHE A 111 -17.41 19.35 6.58
N VAL A 112 -16.17 19.30 7.07
CA VAL A 112 -15.03 20.07 6.54
C VAL A 112 -14.11 19.12 5.80
N VAL A 113 -13.98 19.32 4.49
CA VAL A 113 -13.21 18.44 3.58
C VAL A 113 -11.72 18.48 3.90
N ARG A 114 -11.09 17.30 3.93
CA ARG A 114 -9.64 17.10 3.96
C ARG A 114 -9.28 16.15 2.83
N PRO A 115 -9.19 16.65 1.60
CA PRO A 115 -9.23 15.80 0.42
C PRO A 115 -8.00 14.92 0.34
N GLU A 116 -8.22 13.62 0.15
CA GLU A 116 -7.18 12.73 -0.35
C GLU A 116 -7.12 12.89 -1.86
N ALA A 117 -5.93 13.13 -2.40
CA ALA A 117 -5.75 13.36 -3.82
C ALA A 117 -4.41 12.84 -4.32
N GLY A 118 -4.39 12.41 -5.57
CA GLY A 118 -3.16 12.06 -6.27
C GLY A 118 -3.34 12.08 -7.77
N SER A 119 -2.25 11.80 -8.49
CA SER A 119 -2.20 11.83 -9.96
C SER A 119 -1.92 10.44 -10.51
N TYR A 120 -2.40 10.19 -11.72
CA TYR A 120 -2.07 8.98 -12.48
C TYR A 120 -0.75 9.15 -13.23
N SER A 121 -0.27 8.06 -13.83
CA SER A 121 1.02 8.04 -14.52
C SER A 121 1.04 8.98 -15.73
N LYS A 122 1.97 9.95 -15.73
CA LYS A 122 2.04 11.03 -16.73
C LYS A 122 2.33 10.52 -18.14
N ASP A 123 3.12 9.46 -18.26
CA ASP A 123 3.42 8.80 -19.53
C ASP A 123 2.17 8.10 -20.11
N LEU A 124 1.42 7.34 -19.30
CA LEU A 124 0.14 6.77 -19.75
C LEU A 124 -0.87 7.85 -20.14
N LEU A 125 -0.91 8.97 -19.41
CA LEU A 125 -1.76 10.10 -19.76
C LEU A 125 -1.37 10.72 -21.11
N ALA A 126 -0.08 10.87 -21.40
CA ALA A 126 0.39 11.39 -22.68
C ALA A 126 0.05 10.43 -23.84
N ILE A 127 0.19 9.12 -23.64
CA ILE A 127 -0.22 8.12 -24.64
C ILE A 127 -1.74 8.19 -24.85
N ALA A 128 -2.53 8.27 -23.78
CA ALA A 128 -3.98 8.42 -23.86
C ALA A 128 -4.40 9.67 -24.63
N GLN A 129 -3.71 10.81 -24.43
CA GLN A 129 -3.97 12.04 -25.20
C GLN A 129 -3.70 11.85 -26.70
N SER A 130 -2.63 11.14 -27.06
CA SER A 130 -2.33 10.80 -28.45
C SER A 130 -3.41 9.91 -29.08
N VAL A 131 -3.91 8.91 -28.32
CA VAL A 131 -5.03 8.05 -28.73
C VAL A 131 -6.31 8.85 -28.95
N ALA A 132 -6.64 9.73 -28.01
CA ALA A 132 -7.82 10.58 -28.10
C ALA A 132 -7.80 11.51 -29.32
N GLY A 133 -6.61 12.00 -29.72
CA GLY A 133 -6.46 12.95 -30.83
C GLY A 133 -6.59 12.36 -32.23
N ASN A 134 -6.54 11.03 -32.38
CA ASN A 134 -6.53 10.37 -33.70
C ASN A 134 -7.79 9.54 -33.99
N ASP A 135 -8.72 9.44 -33.04
CA ASP A 135 -10.02 8.76 -33.14
C ASP A 135 -9.99 7.27 -33.56
N ARG A 136 -8.81 6.62 -33.69
CA ARG A 136 -8.69 5.21 -34.11
C ARG A 136 -9.41 4.26 -33.16
N TRP A 137 -9.47 4.61 -31.88
CA TRP A 137 -10.15 3.82 -30.86
C TRP A 137 -11.64 3.60 -31.20
N LYS A 138 -12.29 4.52 -31.92
CA LYS A 138 -13.69 4.39 -32.35
C LYS A 138 -13.90 3.22 -33.30
N ASN A 139 -12.86 2.81 -34.05
CA ASN A 139 -12.92 1.65 -34.93
C ASN A 139 -12.98 0.32 -34.17
N ARG A 140 -12.63 0.32 -32.88
CA ARG A 140 -12.71 -0.86 -32.00
C ARG A 140 -14.06 -1.00 -31.30
N VAL A 141 -14.92 0.01 -31.40
CA VAL A 141 -16.26 -0.06 -30.82
C VAL A 141 -17.16 -0.89 -31.73
N PRO A 142 -18.00 -1.79 -31.18
CA PRO A 142 -19.00 -2.51 -31.96
C PRO A 142 -19.88 -1.55 -32.79
N ALA A 143 -20.25 -1.96 -34.00
CA ALA A 143 -20.99 -1.12 -34.95
C ALA A 143 -22.24 -0.48 -34.31
N GLY A 144 -22.31 0.85 -34.33
CA GLY A 144 -23.45 1.63 -33.82
C GLY A 144 -23.27 2.32 -32.46
N ALA A 145 -22.18 2.06 -31.72
CA ALA A 145 -22.01 2.57 -30.34
C ALA A 145 -21.13 3.83 -30.17
N ALA A 146 -20.34 4.25 -31.17
CA ALA A 146 -19.26 5.26 -30.99
C ALA A 146 -19.41 6.61 -31.68
N ALA A 147 -20.35 6.80 -32.63
CA ALA A 147 -20.21 7.88 -33.62
C ALA A 147 -20.11 9.30 -33.02
N ALA A 148 -20.66 9.53 -31.81
CA ALA A 148 -20.63 10.81 -31.13
C ALA A 148 -19.77 10.85 -29.84
N ALA A 149 -19.21 9.72 -29.40
CA ALA A 149 -18.49 9.64 -28.12
C ALA A 149 -17.16 10.41 -28.19
N LYS A 150 -16.88 11.16 -27.13
CA LYS A 150 -15.64 11.92 -26.94
C LYS A 150 -14.80 11.30 -25.84
N VAL A 151 -13.52 11.67 -25.83
CA VAL A 151 -12.60 11.37 -24.73
C VAL A 151 -12.33 12.66 -23.97
N ILE A 152 -12.63 12.67 -22.68
CA ILE A 152 -12.46 13.82 -21.79
C ILE A 152 -11.41 13.46 -20.75
N PHE A 153 -10.48 14.39 -20.50
CA PHE A 153 -9.46 14.24 -19.48
C PHE A 153 -9.83 15.08 -18.28
N GLY A 154 -9.95 14.46 -17.12
CA GLY A 154 -10.27 15.22 -15.91
C GLY A 154 -10.22 14.40 -14.62
N PRO A 155 -10.29 15.06 -13.46
CA PRO A 155 -10.34 14.39 -12.18
C PRO A 155 -11.56 13.48 -12.03
N ILE A 156 -11.34 12.33 -11.42
CA ILE A 156 -12.39 11.38 -11.05
C ILE A 156 -12.47 11.34 -9.53
N ALA A 157 -13.65 11.62 -8.99
CA ALA A 157 -13.90 11.58 -7.56
C ALA A 157 -14.46 10.21 -7.15
N SER A 158 -14.11 9.79 -5.93
CA SER A 158 -14.44 8.50 -5.35
C SER A 158 -14.95 8.61 -3.93
N GLY A 159 -15.94 7.78 -3.61
CA GLY A 159 -16.42 7.53 -2.27
C GLY A 159 -17.27 6.26 -2.24
N ASP A 160 -17.57 5.74 -1.06
CA ASP A 160 -18.24 4.45 -0.90
C ASP A 160 -19.78 4.56 -0.98
N LYS A 161 -20.31 5.69 -1.46
CA LYS A 161 -21.74 5.96 -1.58
C LYS A 161 -22.16 6.10 -3.04
N VAL A 162 -23.23 5.39 -3.42
CA VAL A 162 -23.91 5.62 -4.70
C VAL A 162 -24.67 6.94 -4.65
N VAL A 163 -24.38 7.85 -5.58
CA VAL A 163 -25.01 9.18 -5.63
C VAL A 163 -26.15 9.19 -6.64
N ALA A 164 -27.38 9.12 -6.13
CA ALA A 164 -28.58 9.09 -6.96
C ALA A 164 -29.33 10.44 -7.08
N ALA A 165 -28.81 11.50 -6.44
CA ALA A 165 -29.48 12.81 -6.38
C ALA A 165 -28.58 13.96 -6.86
N ASN A 166 -29.10 14.73 -7.83
CA ASN A 166 -28.37 15.77 -8.56
C ASN A 166 -28.04 17.03 -7.75
N ASP A 167 -28.77 17.25 -6.66
CA ASP A 167 -28.64 18.40 -5.75
C ASP A 167 -28.46 17.96 -4.29
N GLY A 168 -28.20 16.66 -4.07
CA GLY A 168 -27.97 16.11 -2.74
C GLY A 168 -26.67 16.60 -2.09
N THR A 169 -26.44 16.20 -0.84
CA THR A 169 -25.27 16.62 -0.04
C THR A 169 -23.96 16.39 -0.78
N ILE A 170 -23.78 15.23 -1.43
CA ILE A 170 -22.55 14.90 -2.16
C ILE A 170 -22.40 15.74 -3.43
N ALA A 171 -23.48 15.95 -4.19
CA ALA A 171 -23.43 16.80 -5.39
C ALA A 171 -23.06 18.26 -5.04
N ARG A 172 -23.57 18.78 -3.90
CA ARG A 172 -23.18 20.11 -3.39
C ARG A 172 -21.74 20.13 -2.92
N LEU A 173 -21.29 19.10 -2.20
CA LEU A 173 -19.91 18.94 -1.74
C LEU A 173 -18.92 18.95 -2.91
N LEU A 174 -19.18 18.16 -3.95
CA LEU A 174 -18.35 18.12 -5.16
C LEU A 174 -18.31 19.50 -5.84
N LYS A 175 -19.46 20.17 -5.98
CA LYS A 175 -19.52 21.52 -6.56
C LYS A 175 -18.74 22.56 -5.75
N GLN A 176 -18.68 22.42 -4.42
CA GLN A 176 -18.02 23.39 -3.53
C GLN A 176 -16.52 23.13 -3.36
N SER A 177 -16.12 21.87 -3.21
CA SER A 177 -14.76 21.50 -2.80
C SER A 177 -13.96 20.75 -3.87
N PHE A 178 -14.62 20.25 -4.92
CA PHE A 178 -14.02 19.45 -6.00
C PHE A 178 -14.60 19.85 -7.37
N ASN A 179 -14.70 21.14 -7.63
CA ASN A 179 -15.48 21.71 -8.75
C ASN A 179 -14.91 21.41 -10.16
N ASP A 180 -13.73 20.81 -10.22
CA ASP A 180 -13.07 20.29 -11.41
C ASP A 180 -13.38 18.79 -11.66
N THR A 181 -14.13 18.13 -10.76
CA THR A 181 -14.57 16.73 -10.93
C THR A 181 -15.34 16.54 -12.23
N THR A 182 -14.86 15.63 -13.06
CA THR A 182 -15.46 15.29 -14.36
C THR A 182 -16.40 14.10 -14.24
N ALA A 183 -16.01 13.09 -13.46
CA ALA A 183 -16.80 11.89 -13.22
C ALA A 183 -16.72 11.42 -11.76
N LEU A 184 -17.71 10.65 -11.34
CA LEU A 184 -17.87 10.12 -9.99
C LEU A 184 -18.05 8.59 -10.03
N GLU A 185 -17.31 7.89 -9.18
CA GLU A 185 -17.33 6.42 -9.03
C GLU A 185 -16.96 6.02 -7.58
N MET A 186 -16.64 4.75 -7.33
CA MET A 186 -16.46 4.21 -5.97
C MET A 186 -15.11 3.52 -5.72
N GLU A 187 -14.12 3.63 -6.63
CA GLU A 187 -12.88 2.84 -6.54
C GLU A 187 -11.58 3.65 -6.69
N SER A 188 -11.61 4.81 -7.32
CA SER A 188 -10.40 5.50 -7.75
C SER A 188 -9.51 6.00 -6.62
N ASN A 189 -10.07 6.32 -5.44
CA ASN A 189 -9.25 6.71 -4.29
C ASN A 189 -8.47 5.50 -3.76
N GLY A 190 -9.15 4.39 -3.46
CA GLY A 190 -8.52 3.18 -2.95
C GLY A 190 -7.48 2.60 -3.92
N PHE A 191 -7.80 2.57 -5.21
CA PHE A 191 -6.85 2.19 -6.27
C PHE A 191 -5.64 3.13 -6.31
N GLY A 192 -5.90 4.45 -6.33
CA GLY A 192 -4.85 5.46 -6.35
C GLY A 192 -3.92 5.36 -5.14
N GLN A 193 -4.47 5.22 -3.93
CA GLN A 193 -3.72 5.07 -2.68
C GLN A 193 -2.83 3.82 -2.69
N ALA A 194 -3.35 2.67 -3.12
CA ALA A 194 -2.55 1.45 -3.26
C ALA A 194 -1.36 1.70 -4.21
N MET A 195 -1.61 2.30 -5.37
CA MET A 195 -0.57 2.55 -6.37
C MET A 195 0.53 3.52 -5.93
N GLN A 196 0.28 4.41 -4.95
CA GLN A 196 1.32 5.31 -4.42
C GLN A 196 2.50 4.55 -3.80
N TYR A 197 2.28 3.31 -3.34
CA TYR A 197 3.34 2.46 -2.77
C TYR A 197 4.14 1.69 -3.84
N HIS A 198 3.79 1.81 -5.13
CA HIS A 198 4.39 1.05 -6.23
C HIS A 198 4.90 1.96 -7.37
N PRO A 199 5.93 2.79 -7.14
CA PRO A 199 6.41 3.78 -8.13
C PRO A 199 6.98 3.16 -9.42
N GLY A 200 7.29 1.86 -9.42
CA GLY A 200 7.76 1.11 -10.59
C GLY A 200 6.64 0.71 -11.56
N ILE A 201 5.37 0.74 -11.14
CA ILE A 201 4.23 0.29 -11.92
C ILE A 201 3.49 1.50 -12.48
N ARG A 202 3.14 1.47 -13.76
CA ARG A 202 2.33 2.52 -14.38
C ARG A 202 0.86 2.25 -14.19
N PHE A 203 0.09 3.29 -13.92
CA PHE A 203 -1.32 3.14 -13.63
C PHE A 203 -2.15 4.32 -14.10
N ILE A 204 -3.39 4.02 -14.51
CA ILE A 204 -4.38 4.97 -15.03
C ILE A 204 -5.79 4.48 -14.71
N ASN A 205 -6.75 5.40 -14.65
CA ASN A 205 -8.17 5.09 -14.51
C ASN A 205 -8.93 5.60 -15.74
N ILE A 206 -9.72 4.72 -16.34
CA ILE A 206 -10.48 5.00 -17.56
C ILE A 206 -11.91 4.54 -17.35
N ARG A 207 -12.85 5.50 -17.46
CA ARG A 207 -14.27 5.27 -17.19
C ARG A 207 -15.12 5.60 -18.40
N GLY A 208 -16.13 4.77 -18.69
CA GLY A 208 -17.22 5.14 -19.60
C GLY A 208 -18.35 5.84 -18.84
N VAL A 209 -18.92 6.92 -19.38
CA VAL A 209 -20.02 7.63 -18.72
C VAL A 209 -21.34 6.88 -18.96
N SER A 210 -21.90 6.28 -17.91
CA SER A 210 -23.15 5.50 -17.97
C SER A 210 -24.41 6.33 -17.74
N ASP A 211 -24.29 7.35 -16.91
CA ASP A 211 -25.37 8.20 -16.39
C ASP A 211 -24.81 9.58 -16.05
N LEU A 212 -25.68 10.55 -15.71
CA LEU A 212 -25.28 11.93 -15.38
C LEU A 212 -25.85 12.37 -14.04
N LEU A 213 -25.00 12.93 -13.17
CA LEU A 213 -25.39 13.58 -11.91
C LEU A 213 -26.18 14.88 -12.12
N GLY A 214 -26.23 15.40 -13.34
CA GLY A 214 -26.74 16.73 -13.66
C GLY A 214 -27.96 16.73 -14.58
N GLY A 215 -28.77 15.66 -14.62
CA GLY A 215 -29.96 15.67 -15.47
C GLY A 215 -30.75 14.38 -15.37
N LYS A 216 -31.85 14.37 -14.61
CA LYS A 216 -32.88 13.34 -14.77
C LYS A 216 -33.61 13.59 -16.11
N SER A 217 -33.09 13.08 -17.21
CA SER A 217 -33.95 12.21 -18.03
C SER A 217 -33.80 10.85 -17.36
N LYS A 218 -34.84 10.17 -16.84
CA LYS A 218 -35.68 9.24 -17.61
C LYS A 218 -34.98 8.48 -18.76
N SER A 219 -33.67 8.40 -18.74
CA SER A 219 -32.84 7.66 -19.66
C SER A 219 -31.71 6.99 -18.89
N ASP A 220 -32.07 6.14 -17.93
CA ASP A 220 -31.52 4.78 -18.00
C ASP A 220 -32.07 4.19 -19.31
N ALA A 221 -31.54 4.67 -20.44
CA ALA A 221 -31.85 4.06 -21.71
C ALA A 221 -31.23 2.68 -21.62
N GLU A 222 -32.04 1.64 -21.72
CA GLU A 222 -31.57 0.25 -21.81
C GLU A 222 -30.31 0.21 -22.71
N GLY A 223 -29.21 -0.32 -22.18
CA GLY A 223 -27.95 -0.39 -22.92
C GLY A 223 -26.92 0.73 -22.65
N SER A 224 -27.19 1.72 -21.80
CA SER A 224 -26.21 2.81 -21.55
C SER A 224 -24.92 2.31 -20.89
N GLN A 225 -25.02 1.40 -19.92
CA GLN A 225 -23.87 0.79 -19.25
C GLN A 225 -23.05 -0.07 -20.19
N GLU A 226 -23.71 -0.86 -21.05
CA GLU A 226 -23.09 -1.69 -22.07
C GLU A 226 -22.34 -0.82 -23.08
N ARG A 227 -22.97 0.26 -23.57
CA ARG A 227 -22.34 1.21 -24.48
C ARG A 227 -21.15 1.92 -23.84
N ALA A 228 -21.30 2.41 -22.61
CA ALA A 228 -20.24 3.06 -21.87
C ALA A 228 -19.05 2.11 -21.63
N SER A 229 -19.33 0.86 -21.26
CA SER A 229 -18.33 -0.19 -21.06
C SER A 229 -17.63 -0.55 -22.37
N ALA A 230 -18.36 -0.65 -23.48
CA ALA A 230 -17.79 -0.94 -24.80
C ALA A 230 -16.88 0.19 -25.29
N ASN A 231 -17.28 1.45 -25.12
CA ASN A 231 -16.45 2.62 -25.48
C ASN A 231 -15.20 2.69 -24.62
N MET A 232 -15.32 2.47 -23.31
CA MET A 232 -14.20 2.39 -22.38
C MET A 232 -13.21 1.28 -22.78
N ALA A 233 -13.70 0.06 -23.05
CA ALA A 233 -12.85 -1.04 -23.46
C ALA A 233 -12.14 -0.75 -24.80
N ALA A 234 -12.88 -0.25 -25.80
CA ALA A 234 -12.30 0.14 -27.09
C ALA A 234 -11.16 1.15 -26.95
N PHE A 235 -11.33 2.16 -26.08
CA PHE A 235 -10.29 3.14 -25.78
C PHE A 235 -9.08 2.49 -25.07
N ILE A 236 -9.31 1.62 -24.09
CA ILE A 236 -8.22 0.89 -23.40
C ILE A 236 -7.42 0.05 -24.39
N PHE A 237 -8.06 -0.71 -25.27
CA PHE A 237 -7.31 -1.58 -26.19
C PHE A 237 -6.60 -0.81 -27.29
N GLU A 238 -7.08 0.38 -27.67
CA GLU A 238 -6.28 1.30 -28.50
C GLU A 238 -5.12 1.91 -27.72
N LEU A 239 -5.30 2.23 -26.43
CA LEU A 239 -4.19 2.65 -25.56
C LEU A 239 -3.12 1.56 -25.48
N LEU A 240 -3.50 0.31 -25.23
CA LEU A 240 -2.59 -0.83 -25.19
C LEU A 240 -1.87 -1.05 -26.52
N ASP A 241 -2.54 -0.80 -27.65
CA ASP A 241 -1.90 -0.84 -28.97
C ASP A 241 -0.80 0.21 -29.10
N GLN A 242 -0.97 1.40 -28.50
CA GLN A 242 0.03 2.46 -28.54
C GLN A 242 1.17 2.32 -27.52
N ILE A 243 1.06 1.44 -26.53
CA ILE A 243 2.10 1.26 -25.51
C ILE A 243 3.30 0.51 -26.09
N ASP A 244 4.45 1.15 -25.98
CA ASP A 244 5.77 0.56 -26.19
C ASP A 244 6.45 0.43 -24.82
N ASP A 245 6.63 -0.80 -24.35
CA ASP A 245 7.14 -1.07 -23.01
C ASP A 245 8.61 -0.66 -22.83
N THR A 246 9.34 -0.44 -23.91
CA THR A 246 10.71 0.10 -23.87
C THR A 246 10.77 1.56 -23.45
N GLN A 247 9.66 2.30 -23.57
CA GLN A 247 9.58 3.73 -23.21
C GLN A 247 9.39 3.96 -21.72
N PHE A 248 8.95 2.94 -20.98
CA PHE A 248 8.84 3.02 -19.53
C PHE A 248 10.23 2.98 -18.91
N LYS A 249 10.78 4.15 -18.61
CA LYS A 249 11.93 4.28 -17.71
C LYS A 249 11.49 3.79 -16.34
N PHE A 250 11.86 2.56 -16.01
CA PHE A 250 11.73 2.09 -14.64
C PHE A 250 12.57 3.00 -13.75
N LEU A 251 11.95 3.56 -12.71
CA LEU A 251 12.66 4.20 -11.59
C LEU A 251 13.33 3.11 -10.74
N GLY A 252 14.01 2.19 -11.41
CA GLY A 252 14.81 1.18 -10.80
C GLY A 252 16.20 1.71 -10.52
N MET A 253 16.90 1.00 -9.66
CA MET A 253 18.30 1.20 -9.36
C MET A 253 19.12 1.32 -10.66
N GLU A 254 19.93 2.37 -10.76
CA GLU A 254 20.89 2.55 -11.85
C GLU A 254 21.63 1.24 -12.11
N LEU A 255 21.80 0.83 -13.37
CA LEU A 255 22.26 -0.52 -13.71
C LEU A 255 23.61 -0.86 -13.04
N LYS A 256 24.48 0.14 -12.91
CA LYS A 256 25.75 0.02 -12.19
C LYS A 256 25.55 -0.28 -10.69
N GLU A 257 24.57 0.35 -10.08
CA GLU A 257 24.23 0.12 -8.67
C GLU A 257 23.50 -1.21 -8.48
N LEU A 258 22.61 -1.60 -9.40
CA LEU A 258 21.92 -2.89 -9.37
C LEU A 258 22.92 -4.05 -9.40
N THR A 259 23.82 -4.04 -10.39
CA THR A 259 24.85 -5.08 -10.53
C THR A 259 25.77 -5.15 -9.32
N LYS A 260 26.14 -4.00 -8.74
CA LYS A 260 26.91 -3.94 -7.50
C LYS A 260 26.16 -4.59 -6.34
N GLN A 261 24.91 -4.21 -6.11
CA GLN A 261 24.13 -4.73 -4.99
C GLN A 261 23.75 -6.20 -5.15
N LEU A 262 23.53 -6.69 -6.36
CA LEU A 262 23.32 -8.11 -6.63
C LEU A 262 24.52 -8.93 -6.14
N VAL A 263 25.73 -8.58 -6.57
CA VAL A 263 26.96 -9.28 -6.16
C VAL A 263 27.18 -9.19 -4.64
N GLU A 264 27.01 -8.01 -4.05
CA GLU A 264 27.21 -7.80 -2.61
C GLU A 264 26.19 -8.57 -1.76
N THR A 265 24.93 -8.61 -2.19
CA THR A 265 23.86 -9.27 -1.44
C THR A 265 23.99 -10.79 -1.53
N THR A 266 24.43 -11.33 -2.66
CA THR A 266 24.60 -12.78 -2.84
C THR A 266 25.96 -13.30 -2.34
N LEU A 267 26.89 -12.41 -1.98
CA LEU A 267 28.25 -12.79 -1.55
C LEU A 267 28.29 -13.85 -0.44
N PRO A 268 27.45 -13.79 0.62
CA PRO A 268 27.43 -14.83 1.65
C PRO A 268 27.12 -16.21 1.09
N ILE A 269 26.16 -16.32 0.16
CA ILE A 269 25.83 -17.61 -0.48
C ILE A 269 26.99 -18.10 -1.33
N ILE A 270 27.68 -17.21 -2.05
CA ILE A 270 28.84 -17.57 -2.86
C ILE A 270 29.95 -18.16 -1.96
N GLN A 271 30.22 -17.54 -0.81
CA GLN A 271 31.21 -18.02 0.15
C GLN A 271 30.84 -19.38 0.74
N MET A 272 29.56 -19.60 1.05
CA MET A 272 29.06 -20.90 1.50
C MET A 272 29.26 -21.97 0.42
N GLU A 273 28.89 -21.67 -0.83
CA GLU A 273 29.03 -22.59 -1.96
C GLU A 273 30.51 -22.88 -2.29
N ALA A 274 31.40 -21.90 -2.15
CA ALA A 274 32.86 -22.06 -2.28
C ALA A 274 33.44 -22.98 -1.19
N SER A 275 32.89 -22.91 0.02
CA SER A 275 33.29 -23.73 1.17
C SER A 275 32.62 -25.11 1.21
N GLY A 276 31.80 -25.45 0.20
CA GLY A 276 31.05 -26.70 0.14
C GLY A 276 29.88 -26.81 1.13
N GLN A 277 29.42 -25.69 1.69
CA GLN A 277 28.28 -25.64 2.60
C GLN A 277 26.95 -25.61 1.84
N ASP A 278 25.91 -26.22 2.41
CA ASP A 278 24.56 -26.16 1.86
C ASP A 278 23.88 -24.82 2.22
N TYR A 279 23.83 -23.93 1.24
CA TYR A 279 23.15 -22.64 1.38
C TYR A 279 21.63 -22.76 1.26
N LYS A 280 21.09 -23.84 0.67
CA LYS A 280 19.64 -23.96 0.42
C LYS A 280 18.85 -24.15 1.72
N SER A 281 19.45 -24.78 2.72
CA SER A 281 18.87 -24.95 4.06
C SER A 281 19.19 -23.81 5.02
N SER A 282 20.18 -22.97 4.67
CA SER A 282 20.85 -22.07 5.61
C SER A 282 20.61 -20.59 5.31
N ALA A 283 20.21 -20.25 4.08
CA ALA A 283 19.84 -18.90 3.67
C ALA A 283 18.32 -18.76 3.54
N GLY A 284 17.81 -17.53 3.71
CA GLY A 284 16.40 -17.23 3.49
C GLY A 284 15.98 -17.52 2.04
N GLU A 285 14.76 -18.03 1.85
CA GLU A 285 14.20 -18.38 0.55
C GLU A 285 14.34 -17.26 -0.50
N PRO A 286 14.07 -15.97 -0.20
CA PRO A 286 14.25 -14.89 -1.18
C PRO A 286 15.70 -14.72 -1.65
N LEU A 287 16.67 -14.91 -0.74
CA LEU A 287 18.09 -14.81 -1.06
C LEU A 287 18.57 -16.00 -1.92
N VAL A 288 18.04 -17.20 -1.67
CA VAL A 288 18.31 -18.39 -2.49
C VAL A 288 17.77 -18.21 -3.92
N VAL A 289 16.53 -17.72 -4.06
CA VAL A 289 15.91 -17.46 -5.36
C VAL A 289 16.66 -16.37 -6.13
N LEU A 290 17.07 -15.29 -5.44
CA LEU A 290 17.90 -14.24 -6.01
C LEU A 290 19.22 -14.82 -6.55
N TRP A 291 19.91 -15.62 -5.73
CA TRP A 291 21.19 -16.22 -6.13
C TRP A 291 21.08 -17.12 -7.36
N GLN A 292 20.05 -17.97 -7.45
CA GLN A 292 19.85 -18.84 -8.62
C GLN A 292 19.78 -18.03 -9.92
N LYS A 293 19.05 -16.91 -9.93
CA LYS A 293 18.94 -16.04 -11.11
C LYS A 293 20.24 -15.31 -11.41
N VAL A 294 20.95 -14.82 -10.39
CA VAL A 294 22.24 -14.14 -10.57
C VAL A 294 23.29 -15.11 -11.12
N LYS A 295 23.32 -16.35 -10.62
CA LYS A 295 24.25 -17.39 -11.05
C LYS A 295 24.07 -17.76 -12.52
N GLU A 296 22.82 -17.87 -13.00
CA GLU A 296 22.53 -18.12 -14.42
C GLU A 296 23.06 -17.02 -15.34
N LEU A 297 23.14 -15.78 -14.86
CA LEU A 297 23.63 -14.63 -15.62
C LEU A 297 25.16 -14.49 -15.63
N LEU A 298 25.85 -15.11 -14.67
CA LEU A 298 27.31 -15.01 -14.50
C LEU A 298 28.11 -15.97 -15.39
N ALA A 299 27.47 -16.86 -16.14
CA ALA A 299 28.10 -17.74 -17.14
C ALA A 299 29.50 -18.29 -16.74
N SER A 300 30.58 -17.81 -17.36
CA SER A 300 31.97 -18.23 -17.13
C SER A 300 32.62 -17.62 -15.88
N GLU A 301 32.16 -16.44 -15.49
CA GLU A 301 32.66 -15.60 -14.41
C GLU A 301 32.23 -16.14 -13.03
N TYR A 302 31.19 -16.97 -13.00
CA TYR A 302 30.77 -17.67 -11.79
C TYR A 302 31.91 -18.50 -11.17
N GLU A 303 32.62 -19.29 -11.96
CA GLU A 303 33.67 -20.18 -11.43
C GLU A 303 34.84 -19.38 -10.85
N ALA A 304 35.21 -18.26 -11.50
CA ALA A 304 36.20 -17.32 -10.97
C ALA A 304 35.72 -16.73 -9.63
N LEU A 305 34.48 -16.23 -9.59
CA LEU A 305 33.87 -15.63 -8.39
C LEU A 305 33.70 -16.63 -7.24
N LYS A 306 33.42 -17.89 -7.54
CA LYS A 306 33.35 -18.96 -6.54
C LYS A 306 34.73 -19.28 -5.96
N ASN A 307 35.77 -19.30 -6.79
CA ASN A 307 37.14 -19.62 -6.34
C ASN A 307 37.76 -18.49 -5.52
N ALA A 308 37.40 -17.23 -5.80
CA ALA A 308 37.93 -16.05 -5.12
C ALA A 308 36.83 -15.01 -4.80
N PRO A 309 35.87 -15.32 -3.90
CA PRO A 309 34.71 -14.46 -3.63
C PRO A 309 35.09 -13.10 -3.02
N ASP A 310 36.19 -13.05 -2.27
CA ASP A 310 36.64 -11.83 -1.61
C ASP A 310 37.58 -10.98 -2.47
N ASP A 311 38.02 -11.49 -3.63
CA ASP A 311 38.90 -10.78 -4.54
C ASP A 311 38.20 -9.62 -5.26
N ALA A 312 38.88 -8.46 -5.30
CA ALA A 312 38.29 -7.23 -5.81
C ALA A 312 38.11 -7.26 -7.33
N ASP A 313 39.05 -7.84 -8.05
CA ASP A 313 39.05 -7.90 -9.51
C ASP A 313 37.97 -8.88 -9.99
N THR A 314 37.90 -10.04 -9.35
CA THR A 314 36.87 -11.05 -9.61
C THR A 314 35.45 -10.52 -9.38
N LYS A 315 35.25 -9.73 -8.30
CA LYS A 315 33.98 -9.03 -8.05
C LYS A 315 33.69 -7.96 -9.11
N ALA A 316 34.71 -7.28 -9.63
CA ALA A 316 34.54 -6.27 -10.69
C ALA A 316 34.15 -6.92 -12.02
N GLU A 317 34.77 -8.04 -12.38
CA GLU A 317 34.45 -8.84 -13.56
C GLU A 317 33.02 -9.38 -13.50
N ALA A 318 32.61 -9.93 -12.35
CA ALA A 318 31.24 -10.39 -12.14
C ALA A 318 30.20 -9.26 -12.33
N ARG A 319 30.48 -8.06 -11.80
CA ARG A 319 29.60 -6.89 -12.00
C ARG A 319 29.53 -6.47 -13.47
N LEU A 320 30.64 -6.55 -14.20
CA LEU A 320 30.68 -6.24 -15.63
C LEU A 320 29.87 -7.26 -16.45
N ALA A 321 30.03 -8.56 -16.17
CA ALA A 321 29.27 -9.63 -16.81
C ALA A 321 27.76 -9.45 -16.58
N LEU A 322 27.35 -9.19 -15.33
CA LEU A 322 25.96 -8.89 -15.02
C LEU A 322 25.45 -7.63 -15.73
N LYS A 323 26.27 -6.58 -15.83
CA LYS A 323 25.90 -5.37 -16.55
C LYS A 323 25.59 -5.67 -18.02
N LEU A 324 26.47 -6.40 -18.71
CA LEU A 324 26.27 -6.80 -20.10
C LEU A 324 25.06 -7.73 -20.27
N ALA A 325 24.86 -8.66 -19.34
CA ALA A 325 23.74 -9.60 -19.37
C ALA A 325 22.39 -8.90 -19.17
N LEU A 326 22.36 -7.79 -18.43
CA LEU A 326 21.16 -7.04 -18.08
C LEU A 326 20.89 -5.84 -18.98
N GLU A 327 21.87 -5.36 -19.74
CA GLU A 327 21.73 -4.20 -20.63
C GLU A 327 20.57 -4.39 -21.63
N GLY A 328 19.66 -3.41 -21.70
CA GLY A 328 18.46 -3.47 -22.54
C GLY A 328 17.34 -4.40 -22.07
N LYS A 329 17.50 -5.16 -20.96
CA LYS A 329 16.50 -6.12 -20.44
C LYS A 329 15.75 -5.59 -19.22
N SER A 330 14.94 -4.54 -19.42
CA SER A 330 14.24 -3.81 -18.34
C SER A 330 13.38 -4.69 -17.42
N THR A 331 12.62 -5.65 -17.96
CA THR A 331 11.80 -6.57 -17.15
C THR A 331 12.64 -7.45 -16.24
N LEU A 332 13.79 -7.91 -16.72
CA LEU A 332 14.72 -8.71 -15.92
C LEU A 332 15.39 -7.88 -14.83
N GLN A 333 15.76 -6.64 -15.13
CA GLN A 333 16.31 -5.70 -14.15
C GLN A 333 15.32 -5.44 -13.01
N ALA A 334 14.05 -5.11 -13.34
CA ALA A 334 13.02 -4.87 -12.33
C ALA A 334 12.72 -6.12 -11.49
N GLY A 335 12.69 -7.31 -12.10
CA GLY A 335 12.51 -8.57 -11.37
C GLY A 335 13.65 -8.87 -10.38
N LEU A 336 14.90 -8.60 -10.78
CA LEU A 336 16.07 -8.76 -9.91
C LEU A 336 16.10 -7.72 -8.79
N GLU A 337 15.70 -6.49 -9.07
CA GLU A 337 15.59 -5.43 -8.06
C GLU A 337 14.53 -5.74 -7.01
N ALA A 338 13.36 -6.27 -7.41
CA ALA A 338 12.33 -6.71 -6.46
C ALA A 338 12.84 -7.84 -5.56
N LEU A 339 13.47 -8.86 -6.13
CA LEU A 339 14.07 -9.97 -5.36
C LEU A 339 15.20 -9.49 -4.45
N LEU A 340 16.00 -8.52 -4.90
CA LEU A 340 17.04 -7.88 -4.09
C LEU A 340 16.43 -7.17 -2.86
N HIS A 341 15.32 -6.45 -3.03
CA HIS A 341 14.60 -5.82 -1.92
C HIS A 341 14.01 -6.84 -0.94
N GLU A 342 13.43 -7.93 -1.44
CA GLU A 342 12.91 -9.02 -0.61
C GLU A 342 14.02 -9.72 0.17
N ALA A 343 15.13 -10.04 -0.50
CA ALA A 343 16.30 -10.65 0.12
C ALA A 343 16.87 -9.77 1.23
N LYS A 344 16.98 -8.45 1.00
CA LYS A 344 17.45 -7.49 2.00
C LYS A 344 16.51 -7.33 3.19
N LYS A 345 15.19 -7.42 2.97
CA LYS A 345 14.20 -7.43 4.07
C LYS A 345 14.30 -8.71 4.90
N SER A 346 14.51 -9.85 4.25
CA SER A 346 14.68 -11.15 4.94
C SER A 346 16.02 -11.29 5.67
N GLY A 347 17.04 -10.50 5.30
CA GLY A 347 18.34 -10.44 5.97
C GLY A 347 18.34 -9.67 7.30
N ASP A 348 17.25 -8.98 7.65
CA ASP A 348 17.14 -8.16 8.87
C ASP A 348 16.63 -8.94 10.10
N SER A 349 16.49 -10.27 10.00
CA SER A 349 16.32 -11.17 11.16
C SER A 349 17.64 -11.65 11.77
N GLY A 350 18.75 -10.96 11.47
CA GLY A 350 20.09 -11.31 11.96
C GLY A 350 21.01 -10.10 12.03
N VAL A 351 20.80 -9.23 13.02
CA VAL A 351 21.74 -8.15 13.35
C VAL A 351 23.05 -8.78 13.87
N SER A 352 24.03 -9.02 13.00
CA SER A 352 25.40 -9.34 13.40
C SER A 352 26.18 -8.03 13.63
N ILE A 353 26.19 -7.54 14.87
CA ILE A 353 27.10 -6.45 15.27
C ILE A 353 28.45 -7.06 15.65
N SER A 354 29.36 -7.16 14.68
CA SER A 354 30.79 -7.34 14.97
C SER A 354 31.43 -5.97 15.24
N ASN A 355 32.27 -5.84 16.28
CA ASN A 355 32.91 -4.62 16.79
C ASN A 355 32.07 -3.66 17.65
N SER A 356 31.15 -4.18 18.48
CA SER A 356 30.67 -3.44 19.64
C SER A 356 31.44 -3.79 20.91
N LYS A 357 31.81 -2.78 21.71
CA LYS A 357 32.64 -2.87 22.92
C LYS A 357 32.07 -3.74 24.05
N ASN A 358 30.86 -4.29 23.90
CA ASN A 358 30.12 -4.98 24.96
C ASN A 358 29.59 -6.36 24.51
N VAL A 359 30.44 -7.21 23.91
CA VAL A 359 30.08 -8.62 23.65
C VAL A 359 31.05 -9.53 24.41
N ILE A 360 30.51 -10.34 25.32
CA ILE A 360 31.24 -11.42 26.00
C ILE A 360 30.84 -12.74 25.34
N GLN A 361 31.76 -13.37 24.61
CA GLN A 361 31.55 -14.66 23.95
C GLN A 361 32.64 -15.65 24.38
N GLY A 362 32.24 -16.86 24.80
CA GLY A 362 33.17 -17.95 25.12
C GLY A 362 33.79 -17.94 26.54
N SER A 363 33.19 -17.25 27.51
CA SER A 363 33.68 -17.23 28.90
C SER A 363 32.72 -17.93 29.87
N ASN A 364 33.25 -18.60 30.91
CA ASN A 364 32.47 -19.09 32.05
C ASN A 364 32.30 -17.97 33.08
N ILE A 365 31.05 -17.63 33.39
CA ILE A 365 30.71 -16.58 34.36
C ILE A 365 30.18 -17.24 35.64
N THR A 366 30.82 -16.97 36.78
CA THR A 366 30.35 -17.42 38.10
C THR A 366 29.90 -16.22 38.91
N VAL A 367 28.67 -16.24 39.42
CA VAL A 367 28.04 -15.13 40.15
C VAL A 367 27.48 -15.63 41.47
N GLY A 368 27.75 -14.91 42.55
CA GLY A 368 27.26 -15.20 43.90
C GLY A 368 25.93 -14.54 44.23
N GLY A 369 25.05 -14.40 43.24
CA GLY A 369 23.76 -13.69 43.30
C GLY A 369 23.09 -13.61 41.92
N ASP A 370 22.07 -12.76 41.78
CA ASP A 370 21.25 -12.71 40.56
C ASP A 370 21.96 -12.05 39.37
N LEU A 371 21.88 -12.70 38.20
CA LEU A 371 22.37 -12.22 36.90
C LEU A 371 21.18 -11.99 35.96
N ARG A 372 21.08 -10.81 35.34
CA ARG A 372 20.06 -10.48 34.34
C ARG A 372 20.69 -10.14 32.99
N ILE A 373 20.19 -10.78 31.92
CA ILE A 373 20.62 -10.59 30.53
C ILE A 373 19.37 -10.47 29.65
N GLY A 374 19.23 -9.35 28.93
CA GLY A 374 18.12 -9.07 27.99
C GLY A 374 17.19 -7.92 28.42
N ASP A 375 16.52 -7.28 27.44
CA ASP A 375 15.55 -6.20 27.65
C ASP A 375 14.13 -6.77 27.89
N ASP A 376 13.51 -6.29 28.95
CA ASP A 376 12.30 -6.80 29.62
C ASP A 376 11.01 -6.44 28.85
N ASN A 377 10.19 -7.43 28.46
CA ASN A 377 8.73 -7.30 28.40
C ASN A 377 8.04 -8.66 28.12
N THR A 378 7.65 -9.36 29.19
CA THR A 378 6.27 -9.82 29.42
C THR A 378 6.21 -10.52 30.77
N ARG A 379 5.46 -9.93 31.71
CA ARG A 379 4.93 -10.67 32.86
C ARG A 379 3.99 -11.76 32.33
N GLN A 380 4.35 -13.02 32.54
CA GLN A 380 3.36 -14.04 32.85
C GLN A 380 3.81 -14.76 34.13
N ASP A 381 3.01 -14.57 35.17
CA ASP A 381 2.92 -15.53 36.26
C ASP A 381 2.50 -16.88 35.66
N HIS A 382 3.38 -17.86 35.67
CA HIS A 382 3.28 -19.02 36.56
C HIS A 382 4.31 -20.10 36.23
N LYS A 383 4.77 -20.73 37.31
CA LYS A 383 5.74 -21.83 37.40
C LYS A 383 5.42 -22.99 36.44
N SER A 384 6.40 -23.41 35.66
CA SER A 384 6.64 -24.83 35.38
C SER A 384 8.08 -25.04 34.91
N THR A 385 8.72 -26.04 35.48
CA THR A 385 10.05 -26.53 35.16
C THR A 385 10.04 -27.34 33.85
N ASP A 386 11.24 -27.50 33.29
CA ASP A 386 11.67 -28.56 32.37
C ASP A 386 11.55 -28.36 30.84
N ALA A 387 12.69 -27.92 30.27
CA ALA A 387 13.49 -28.59 29.25
C ALA A 387 12.84 -29.31 28.04
N VAL A 388 13.15 -28.76 26.86
CA VAL A 388 13.61 -29.40 25.60
C VAL A 388 12.60 -30.20 24.74
N GLY A 389 12.26 -29.60 23.59
CA GLY A 389 12.45 -30.18 22.25
C GLY A 389 11.40 -31.16 21.68
N GLY A 390 10.87 -30.82 20.49
CA GLY A 390 10.35 -31.80 19.52
C GLY A 390 8.86 -31.73 19.17
N ASP A 391 8.58 -31.23 17.96
CA ASP A 391 7.66 -31.75 16.94
C ASP A 391 6.34 -32.49 17.31
N LYS A 392 5.24 -31.96 16.74
CA LYS A 392 4.12 -32.63 16.02
C LYS A 392 2.68 -32.70 16.61
N TYR A 393 1.81 -32.10 15.78
CA TYR A 393 0.47 -32.50 15.28
C TYR A 393 -0.81 -32.38 16.15
N VAL A 394 -1.64 -31.42 15.72
CA VAL A 394 -3.07 -31.49 15.33
C VAL A 394 -3.94 -32.58 16.00
N GLN A 395 -5.05 -32.20 16.64
CA GLN A 395 -6.43 -32.58 16.21
C GLN A 395 -7.55 -32.11 17.16
N SER A 396 -8.70 -31.87 16.51
CA SER A 396 -10.10 -31.90 16.98
C SER A 396 -10.70 -30.71 17.76
N ALA A 397 -11.63 -30.07 17.05
CA ALA A 397 -12.95 -29.53 17.43
C ALA A 397 -13.33 -29.47 18.93
N ASP A 398 -13.84 -28.32 19.38
CA ASP A 398 -15.29 -28.07 19.53
C ASP A 398 -15.57 -26.77 20.32
N HIS A 399 -16.56 -26.00 19.85
CA HIS A 399 -17.28 -24.92 20.55
C HIS A 399 -16.50 -23.70 21.09
N ILE A 400 -16.64 -22.57 20.41
CA ILE A 400 -16.72 -21.26 21.09
C ILE A 400 -18.03 -20.59 20.66
N GLN A 401 -19.01 -20.58 21.56
CA GLN A 401 -20.22 -19.76 21.46
C GLN A 401 -19.84 -18.28 21.62
N ILE A 402 -20.24 -17.45 20.66
CA ILE A 402 -20.21 -15.99 20.77
C ILE A 402 -21.60 -15.54 21.23
N ASN A 403 -21.77 -15.24 22.52
CA ASN A 403 -22.98 -14.59 23.01
C ASN A 403 -22.89 -13.08 22.79
N HIS A 404 -23.73 -12.56 21.90
CA HIS A 404 -24.04 -11.13 21.79
C HIS A 404 -25.13 -10.79 22.80
N TYR A 405 -24.87 -9.84 23.70
CA TYR A 405 -25.91 -9.23 24.53
C TYR A 405 -26.25 -7.84 23.98
N TYR A 406 -27.39 -7.74 23.29
CA TYR A 406 -28.07 -6.47 23.03
C TYR A 406 -28.88 -6.11 24.28
N GLY A 407 -28.49 -5.05 24.98
CA GLY A 407 -29.30 -4.47 26.05
C GLY A 407 -30.39 -3.55 25.49
N LYS A 408 -31.64 -4.01 25.48
CA LYS A 408 -32.82 -3.15 25.59
C LYS A 408 -33.49 -3.40 26.94
N ASP A 409 -33.91 -2.31 27.56
CA ASP A 409 -34.79 -2.16 28.72
C ASP A 409 -34.23 -2.53 30.10
N ALA A 410 -33.86 -1.50 30.87
CA ALA A 410 -33.97 -1.50 32.34
C ALA A 410 -34.14 -0.06 32.87
N THR A 411 -35.32 0.23 33.42
CA THR A 411 -35.59 1.40 34.28
C THR A 411 -34.84 1.28 35.62
N PRO A 412 -34.50 2.41 36.29
CA PRO A 412 -33.46 2.44 37.32
C PRO A 412 -33.99 2.02 38.71
N ALA A 413 -33.18 1.25 39.44
CA ALA A 413 -33.36 1.03 40.87
C ALA A 413 -32.76 2.20 41.68
N PRO A 414 -33.37 2.62 42.80
CA PRO A 414 -33.00 3.84 43.51
C PRO A 414 -31.90 3.60 44.56
N GLY A 415 -30.95 4.53 44.65
CA GLY A 415 -30.22 4.76 45.90
C GLY A 415 -28.80 4.21 46.05
N MET A 416 -27.98 4.18 44.99
CA MET A 416 -26.52 4.21 45.17
C MET A 416 -25.95 5.46 44.52
N GLY A 417 -25.40 6.35 45.36
CA GLY A 417 -24.81 7.60 44.93
C GLY A 417 -23.70 7.36 43.91
N ILE A 418 -23.71 8.16 42.85
CA ILE A 418 -22.62 8.25 41.88
C ILE A 418 -21.36 8.66 42.67
N PRO A 419 -20.26 7.88 42.67
CA PRO A 419 -19.02 8.36 43.27
C PRO A 419 -18.59 9.61 42.48
N ALA A 420 -18.41 10.73 43.18
CA ALA A 420 -17.92 11.96 42.59
C ALA A 420 -16.57 11.68 41.90
N LYS A 421 -16.43 12.05 40.62
CA LYS A 421 -15.15 12.08 39.93
C LYS A 421 -14.17 12.90 40.79
N GLN A 422 -13.12 12.25 41.29
CA GLN A 422 -12.06 12.93 42.02
C GLN A 422 -11.32 13.85 41.03
N THR A 423 -11.67 15.13 41.03
CA THR A 423 -10.90 16.17 40.34
C THR A 423 -9.44 16.10 40.75
N VAL A 424 -8.54 16.11 39.76
CA VAL A 424 -7.10 16.14 39.99
C VAL A 424 -6.72 17.28 40.95
N ALA A 425 -5.89 16.97 41.95
CA ALA A 425 -5.43 17.96 42.91
C ALA A 425 -4.65 19.08 42.20
N SER A 426 -4.96 20.35 42.52
CA SER A 426 -4.33 21.54 41.93
C SER A 426 -2.80 21.49 41.96
N ASP A 427 -2.23 20.88 43.00
CA ASP A 427 -0.80 20.79 43.23
C ASP A 427 -0.12 19.82 42.23
N TYR A 428 -0.85 18.80 41.76
CA TYR A 428 -0.39 17.88 40.73
C TYR A 428 -0.33 18.55 39.35
N ILE A 429 -1.34 19.36 39.01
CA ILE A 429 -1.37 20.15 37.77
C ILE A 429 -0.23 21.18 37.76
N GLN A 430 0.01 21.86 38.89
CA GLN A 430 1.12 22.81 39.01
C GLN A 430 2.49 22.13 38.86
N SER A 431 2.66 20.93 39.43
CA SER A 431 3.87 20.13 39.25
C SER A 431 4.11 19.73 37.79
N LEU A 432 3.06 19.31 37.08
CA LEU A 432 3.11 18.99 35.64
C LEU A 432 3.48 20.20 34.79
N GLN A 433 2.85 21.35 35.02
CA GLN A 433 3.15 22.59 34.31
C GLN A 433 4.60 23.03 34.55
N HIS A 434 5.12 22.88 35.77
CA HIS A 434 6.52 23.17 36.09
C HIS A 434 7.49 22.20 35.39
N MET A 435 7.18 20.91 35.31
CA MET A 435 7.99 19.93 34.56
C MET A 435 8.03 20.26 33.06
N ILE A 436 6.89 20.64 32.48
CA ILE A 436 6.81 21.05 31.07
C ILE A 436 7.62 22.33 30.82
N ALA A 437 7.44 23.36 31.66
CA ALA A 437 8.14 24.64 31.54
C ALA A 437 9.67 24.52 31.72
N SER A 438 10.13 23.54 32.50
CA SER A 438 11.56 23.23 32.70
C SER A 438 12.15 22.30 31.63
N GLY A 439 11.42 22.01 30.54
CA GLY A 439 11.89 21.18 29.43
C GLY A 439 11.86 19.66 29.72
N ARG A 440 11.19 19.23 30.80
CA ARG A 440 11.08 17.84 31.24
C ARG A 440 9.74 17.20 30.85
N ALA A 441 9.30 17.43 29.62
CA ALA A 441 8.01 16.94 29.12
C ALA A 441 7.90 15.40 29.13
N GLU A 442 8.99 14.66 28.93
CA GLU A 442 9.00 13.19 29.06
C GLU A 442 8.68 12.74 30.50
N ALA A 443 9.22 13.44 31.50
CA ALA A 443 8.92 13.17 32.90
C ALA A 443 7.46 13.52 33.25
N ALA A 444 6.92 14.58 32.63
CA ALA A 444 5.50 14.93 32.78
C ALA A 444 4.58 13.85 32.19
N ILE A 445 4.90 13.32 31.01
CA ILE A 445 4.14 12.21 30.39
C ILE A 445 4.16 10.97 31.29
N GLN A 446 5.33 10.57 31.79
CA GLN A 446 5.45 9.42 32.68
C GLN A 446 4.65 9.61 33.98
N SER A 447 4.67 10.81 34.55
CA SER A 447 3.89 11.11 35.74
C SER A 447 2.37 10.93 35.52
N VAL A 448 1.85 11.25 34.33
CA VAL A 448 0.42 11.07 33.98
C VAL A 448 0.09 9.60 33.69
N ILE A 449 1.01 8.84 33.10
CA ILE A 449 0.89 7.37 32.95
C ILE A 449 0.69 6.74 34.32
N ASP A 450 1.57 7.06 35.28
CA ASP A 450 1.52 6.49 36.63
C ASP A 450 0.26 6.94 37.39
N TYR A 451 -0.20 8.17 37.13
CA TYR A 451 -1.41 8.70 37.77
C TYR A 451 -2.69 8.01 37.29
N THR A 452 -2.78 7.70 35.99
CA THR A 452 -3.96 7.12 35.34
C THR A 452 -4.05 5.60 35.43
N ALA A 453 -2.91 4.90 35.58
CA ALA A 453 -2.80 3.44 35.51
C ALA A 453 -3.77 2.63 36.40
N SER A 454 -4.20 3.19 37.53
CA SER A 454 -5.13 2.55 38.47
C SER A 454 -6.39 3.37 38.74
N ARG A 455 -6.59 4.47 37.99
CA ARG A 455 -7.66 5.46 38.24
C ARG A 455 -8.63 5.60 37.07
N ASP A 456 -8.13 5.58 35.84
CA ASP A 456 -8.94 5.81 34.63
C ASP A 456 -8.28 5.10 33.44
N GLU A 457 -8.90 4.01 33.00
CA GLU A 457 -8.39 3.15 31.92
C GLU A 457 -8.39 3.86 30.56
N GLU A 458 -9.41 4.68 30.29
CA GLU A 458 -9.54 5.44 29.05
C GLU A 458 -8.45 6.52 28.97
N ALA A 459 -8.28 7.29 30.06
CA ALA A 459 -7.22 8.28 30.15
C ALA A 459 -5.82 7.63 30.15
N HIS A 460 -5.68 6.43 30.70
CA HIS A 460 -4.42 5.68 30.68
C HIS A 460 -4.02 5.28 29.26
N LEU A 461 -4.96 4.78 28.46
CA LEU A 461 -4.72 4.47 27.05
C LEU A 461 -4.37 5.73 26.26
N GLU A 462 -5.03 6.86 26.54
CA GLU A 462 -4.76 8.13 25.87
C GLU A 462 -3.35 8.68 26.18
N VAL A 463 -2.91 8.63 27.44
CA VAL A 463 -1.53 9.06 27.78
C VAL A 463 -0.46 8.11 27.22
N LEU A 464 -0.76 6.82 27.06
CA LEU A 464 0.15 5.88 26.37
C LEU A 464 0.33 6.22 24.89
N GLN A 465 -0.73 6.69 24.22
CA GLN A 465 -0.62 7.21 22.84
C GLN A 465 0.22 8.48 22.77
N ILE A 466 0.04 9.40 23.72
CA ILE A 466 0.87 10.61 23.85
C ILE A 466 2.35 10.24 24.06
N SER A 467 2.63 9.25 24.89
CA SER A 467 3.99 8.71 25.13
C SER A 467 4.61 8.08 23.89
N SER A 468 3.84 7.31 23.12
CA SER A 468 4.29 6.73 21.85
C SER A 468 4.69 7.80 20.84
N ARG A 469 3.85 8.85 20.69
CA ARG A 469 4.15 10.01 19.82
C ARG A 469 5.43 10.74 20.26
N TRP A 470 5.61 10.94 21.58
CA TRP A 470 6.82 11.55 22.12
C TRP A 470 8.09 10.76 21.80
N LYS A 471 8.04 9.43 21.93
CA LYS A 471 9.18 8.54 21.62
C LYS A 471 9.52 8.51 20.14
N ASP A 472 8.51 8.48 19.26
CA ASP A 472 8.72 8.49 17.80
C ASP A 472 9.33 9.81 17.32
N MET A 473 8.79 10.94 17.77
CA MET A 473 9.38 12.26 17.52
C MET A 473 10.82 12.35 18.04
N SER A 474 11.08 11.93 19.28
CA SER A 474 12.43 11.95 19.87
C SER A 474 13.42 11.08 19.08
N ARG A 475 12.96 9.94 18.55
CA ARG A 475 13.73 9.08 17.65
C ARG A 475 14.03 9.79 16.33
N LYS A 476 13.05 10.45 15.71
CA LYS A 476 13.22 11.19 14.45
C LYS A 476 14.19 12.37 14.58
N VAL A 477 14.18 13.08 15.70
CA VAL A 477 15.17 14.13 16.01
C VAL A 477 16.57 13.54 16.13
N ARG A 478 16.72 12.43 16.87
CA ARG A 478 18.02 11.77 17.06
C ARG A 478 18.61 11.24 15.75
N LEU A 479 17.76 10.79 14.83
CA LEU A 479 18.16 10.29 13.51
C LEU A 479 18.40 11.41 12.48
N GLY A 480 18.16 12.68 12.84
CA GLY A 480 18.30 13.82 11.92
C GLY A 480 17.27 13.85 10.79
N THR A 481 16.21 13.05 10.90
CA THR A 481 15.16 12.92 9.87
C THR A 481 14.14 14.05 9.89
N ILE A 482 14.07 14.84 10.97
CA ILE A 482 13.28 16.07 11.07
C ILE A 482 14.14 17.20 11.60
N ARG A 483 13.84 18.44 11.19
CA ARG A 483 14.58 19.63 11.64
C ARG A 483 14.12 20.06 13.04
N ASN A 484 14.96 20.81 13.75
CA ASN A 484 14.69 21.23 15.15
C ASN A 484 13.44 22.12 15.27
N ASP A 485 13.12 22.91 14.25
CA ASP A 485 11.90 23.73 14.15
C ASP A 485 10.64 22.87 14.00
N GLU A 486 10.66 21.87 13.12
CA GLU A 486 9.58 20.88 12.96
C GLU A 486 9.36 20.08 14.26
N ALA A 487 10.45 19.66 14.90
CA ALA A 487 10.41 18.96 16.18
C ALA A 487 9.83 19.82 17.32
N ASN A 488 10.08 21.14 17.31
CA ASN A 488 9.51 22.04 18.31
C ASN A 488 7.99 22.18 18.16
N VAL A 489 7.49 22.21 16.92
CA VAL A 489 6.03 22.22 16.65
C VAL A 489 5.39 20.93 17.14
N GLU A 490 5.99 19.78 16.85
CA GLU A 490 5.48 18.48 17.30
C GLU A 490 5.52 18.34 18.84
N ARG A 491 6.60 18.81 19.49
CA ARG A 491 6.69 18.90 20.97
C ARG A 491 5.55 19.71 21.56
N SER A 492 5.28 20.90 21.01
CA SER A 492 4.20 21.77 21.49
C SER A 492 2.82 21.11 21.36
N GLN A 493 2.58 20.37 20.28
CA GLN A 493 1.31 19.64 20.08
C GLN A 493 1.14 18.48 21.07
N ILE A 494 2.21 17.72 21.33
CA ILE A 494 2.18 16.60 22.29
C ILE A 494 1.94 17.13 23.71
N VAL A 495 2.61 18.22 24.08
CA VAL A 495 2.43 18.89 25.37
C VAL A 495 1.01 19.45 25.52
N ALA A 496 0.45 20.05 24.47
CA ALA A 496 -0.92 20.55 24.49
C ALA A 496 -1.94 19.41 24.73
N GLY A 497 -1.78 18.27 24.04
CA GLY A 497 -2.63 17.10 24.26
C GLY A 497 -2.51 16.52 25.67
N LEU A 498 -1.30 16.53 26.25
CA LEU A 498 -1.10 16.12 27.64
C LEU A 498 -1.82 17.05 28.62
N LEU A 499 -1.76 18.36 28.41
CA LEU A 499 -2.44 19.35 29.27
C LEU A 499 -3.97 19.27 29.13
N GLU A 500 -4.48 19.00 27.92
CA GLU A 500 -5.91 18.80 27.67
C GLU A 500 -6.43 17.53 28.37
N LEU A 501 -5.68 16.43 28.30
CA LEU A 501 -5.99 15.19 29.02
C LEU A 501 -6.02 15.44 30.53
N VAL A 502 -5.00 16.11 31.07
CA VAL A 502 -4.92 16.45 32.50
C VAL A 502 -6.02 17.41 32.94
N GLY A 503 -6.49 18.30 32.07
CA GLY A 503 -7.62 19.18 32.35
C GLY A 503 -8.98 18.49 32.36
N ARG A 504 -9.08 17.27 31.81
CA ARG A 504 -10.30 16.45 31.81
C ARG A 504 -10.37 15.46 32.99
N LEU A 505 -9.22 15.13 33.57
CA LEU A 505 -9.06 14.34 34.80
C LEU A 505 -9.40 15.20 36.02
#